data_AF-A0A2W1BAE1-F1
#
_entry.id   AF-A0A2W1BAE1-F1
#
_cell.length_a   1.000
_cell.length_b   1.000
_cell.length_c   1.000
_cell.angle_alpha   90.00
_cell.angle_beta   90.00
_cell.angle_gamma   90.00
#
_symmetry.space_group_name_H-M   'P 1'
#
loop_
_entity.id
_entity.type
_entity.pdbx_description
1 polymer ?
#
loop_
_entity_poly.entity_id
_entity_poly.type
_entity_poly.pdbx_seq_one_letter_code
_entity_poly.pdbx_strand_id
1 'polypeptide(L)'
;MPTVQDARGRDLTVEGRPRRIVSLVPSLTESVAALTGADRLVGITKFCTQPEDDVPAIQKVGGTKDPDLDAIVALAPELVLANQEENRAEDIEALEAAGLTVFVGYPRTVPDSVEELRTIAKLIGGGLVRSLLSPIEDEIARQESLREQRPTVRVFCPIWRAPYMAVGGDTYAGDMIRLAGGTNVFENHARGNRYPQVQLSEIAAADPEVILLPDEPYRFGRRHRDEMLALRSITAARERRIHLVDGRWLTWHGKRATEGLAGLEALLDQARPTWEAPARPVLEKPKQASKKTAGKTGASKRTAGKTGASKKTAGRPTKTPVRSAAKKAGPSKKATPAPKRAPKTETALPPGLKLRVRSQEVVEE
;
A
#
# COMPACT_ATOMS: atom_id res chain seq x y z
N MET A 1 -11.89 -17.37 -16.07
CA MET A 1 -10.80 -16.52 -15.53
C MET A 1 -10.97 -16.40 -14.02
N PRO A 2 -9.97 -15.94 -13.24
CA PRO A 2 -10.23 -15.45 -11.89
C PRO A 2 -11.14 -14.21 -11.98
N THR A 3 -12.28 -14.28 -11.31
CA THR A 3 -13.13 -13.13 -10.98
C THR A 3 -13.03 -12.92 -9.47
N VAL A 4 -12.83 -11.68 -9.04
CA VAL A 4 -12.73 -11.29 -7.63
C VAL A 4 -13.51 -9.98 -7.44
N GLN A 5 -13.90 -9.66 -6.21
CA GLN A 5 -14.40 -8.32 -5.91
C GLN A 5 -13.28 -7.42 -5.38
N ASP A 6 -13.30 -6.16 -5.80
CA ASP A 6 -12.46 -5.10 -5.22
C ASP A 6 -13.15 -4.48 -3.99
N ALA A 7 -12.46 -3.57 -3.29
CA ALA A 7 -13.00 -2.91 -2.09
C ALA A 7 -14.26 -2.06 -2.33
N ARG A 8 -14.58 -1.76 -3.60
CA ARG A 8 -15.80 -1.06 -4.02
C ARG A 8 -16.96 -2.03 -4.32
N GLY A 9 -16.77 -3.32 -4.09
CA GLY A 9 -17.75 -4.39 -4.33
C GLY A 9 -17.95 -4.72 -5.82
N ARG A 10 -16.98 -4.39 -6.69
CA ARG A 10 -17.11 -4.58 -8.14
C ARG A 10 -16.39 -5.83 -8.60
N ASP A 11 -17.06 -6.65 -9.41
CA ASP A 11 -16.49 -7.84 -10.02
C ASP A 11 -15.40 -7.48 -11.03
N LEU A 12 -14.15 -7.73 -10.66
CA LEU A 12 -12.97 -7.59 -11.51
C LEU A 12 -12.59 -8.96 -12.09
N THR A 13 -12.55 -9.05 -13.42
CA THR A 13 -12.09 -10.25 -14.14
C THR A 13 -10.81 -9.93 -14.89
N VAL A 14 -9.78 -10.76 -14.71
CA VAL A 14 -8.46 -10.58 -15.34
C VAL A 14 -8.16 -11.75 -16.28
N GLU A 15 -7.71 -11.45 -17.50
CA GLU A 15 -7.38 -12.48 -18.48
C GLU A 15 -6.02 -13.14 -18.17
N GLY A 16 -6.02 -14.47 -18.06
CA GLY A 16 -4.79 -15.25 -17.85
C GLY A 16 -4.09 -14.93 -16.53
N ARG A 17 -2.90 -14.32 -16.61
CA ARG A 17 -2.06 -13.84 -15.50
C ARG A 17 -1.24 -12.63 -15.98
N PRO A 18 -1.48 -11.41 -15.47
CA PRO A 18 -0.76 -10.21 -15.87
C PRO A 18 0.75 -10.35 -15.79
N ARG A 19 1.42 -9.79 -16.79
CA ARG A 19 2.86 -9.58 -16.94
C ARG A 19 3.22 -8.09 -16.97
N ARG A 20 2.25 -7.21 -17.24
CA ARG A 20 2.37 -5.75 -17.17
C ARG A 20 1.49 -5.21 -16.05
N ILE A 21 2.07 -5.09 -14.86
CA ILE A 21 1.41 -4.59 -13.66
C ILE A 21 1.91 -3.17 -13.37
N VAL A 22 0.99 -2.24 -13.13
CA VAL A 22 1.30 -0.94 -12.51
C VAL A 22 0.85 -0.97 -11.05
N SER A 23 1.67 -0.46 -10.13
CA SER A 23 1.34 -0.37 -8.71
C SER A 23 1.41 1.07 -8.21
N LEU A 24 0.25 1.61 -7.80
CA LEU A 24 0.09 3.00 -7.38
C LEU A 24 0.25 3.19 -5.86
N VAL A 25 0.83 2.20 -5.16
CA VAL A 25 1.11 2.23 -3.71
C VAL A 25 2.39 1.45 -3.39
N PRO A 26 3.31 1.95 -2.53
CA PRO A 26 4.53 1.24 -2.15
C PRO A 26 4.33 -0.13 -1.47
N SER A 27 3.34 -0.26 -0.58
CA SER A 27 2.99 -1.54 0.08
C SER A 27 2.58 -2.63 -0.93
N LEU A 28 1.77 -2.25 -1.92
CA LEU A 28 1.34 -3.13 -3.01
C LEU A 28 2.51 -3.48 -3.95
N THR A 29 3.45 -2.55 -4.16
CA THR A 29 4.68 -2.80 -4.93
C THR A 29 5.55 -3.88 -4.28
N GLU A 30 5.84 -3.76 -2.98
CA GLU A 30 6.56 -4.80 -2.23
C GLU A 30 5.83 -6.14 -2.25
N SER A 31 4.49 -6.11 -2.20
CA SER A 31 3.64 -7.30 -2.17
C SER A 31 3.61 -8.04 -3.51
N VAL A 32 3.53 -7.33 -4.65
CA VAL A 32 3.68 -7.94 -5.99
C VAL A 32 5.06 -8.57 -6.14
N ALA A 33 6.12 -7.85 -5.76
CA ALA A 33 7.48 -8.36 -5.86
C ALA A 33 7.67 -9.64 -5.01
N ALA A 34 7.08 -9.70 -3.81
CA ALA A 34 7.12 -10.89 -2.95
C ALA A 34 6.30 -12.08 -3.50
N LEU A 35 5.21 -11.82 -4.24
CA LEU A 35 4.36 -12.85 -4.83
C LEU A 35 4.91 -13.42 -6.16
N THR A 36 5.53 -12.58 -6.99
CA THR A 36 5.88 -12.93 -8.39
C THR A 36 7.29 -12.57 -8.85
N GLY A 37 8.11 -11.90 -8.03
CA GLY A 37 9.29 -11.19 -8.49
C GLY A 37 8.94 -9.84 -9.13
N ALA A 38 9.96 -8.99 -9.35
CA ALA A 38 9.78 -7.63 -9.85
C ALA A 38 9.56 -7.53 -11.37
N ASP A 39 9.91 -8.56 -12.14
CA ASP A 39 9.88 -8.61 -13.62
C ASP A 39 8.54 -8.19 -14.28
N ARG A 40 7.45 -8.16 -13.50
CA ARG A 40 6.10 -7.82 -13.97
C ARG A 40 5.68 -6.39 -13.66
N LEU A 41 6.42 -5.67 -12.80
CA LEU A 41 6.16 -4.29 -12.46
C LEU A 41 6.68 -3.41 -13.60
N VAL A 42 5.77 -2.81 -14.37
CA VAL A 42 6.13 -1.91 -15.49
C VAL A 42 6.04 -0.43 -15.12
N GLY A 43 5.31 -0.10 -14.04
CA GLY A 43 5.27 1.26 -13.48
C GLY A 43 4.96 1.24 -11.98
N ILE A 44 5.65 2.09 -11.22
CA ILE A 44 5.50 2.23 -9.76
C ILE A 44 5.55 3.70 -9.34
N THR A 45 5.06 4.05 -8.15
CA THR A 45 5.15 5.45 -7.67
C THR A 45 6.59 5.90 -7.42
N LYS A 46 6.80 7.22 -7.40
CA LYS A 46 8.05 7.88 -6.98
C LYS A 46 8.45 7.59 -5.51
N PHE A 47 7.55 7.06 -4.70
CA PHE A 47 7.78 6.70 -3.30
C PHE A 47 8.19 5.22 -3.11
N CYS A 48 8.12 4.39 -4.16
CA CYS A 48 8.47 2.98 -4.08
C CYS A 48 10.00 2.79 -4.02
N THR A 49 10.51 2.42 -2.84
CA THR A 49 11.95 2.22 -2.55
C THR A 49 12.37 0.75 -2.47
N GLN A 50 11.44 -0.19 -2.63
CA GLN A 50 11.71 -1.64 -2.59
C GLN A 50 10.94 -2.39 -3.71
N PRO A 51 11.49 -3.47 -4.29
CA PRO A 51 12.83 -4.02 -4.04
C PRO A 51 13.95 -3.12 -4.57
N GLU A 52 14.99 -2.92 -3.78
CA GLU A 52 16.05 -1.93 -4.05
C GLU A 52 16.82 -2.17 -5.36
N ASP A 53 17.14 -3.43 -5.68
CA ASP A 53 17.78 -3.86 -6.94
C ASP A 53 16.98 -3.46 -8.19
N ASP A 54 15.66 -3.57 -8.12
CA ASP A 54 14.75 -3.54 -9.28
C ASP A 54 14.11 -2.16 -9.46
N VAL A 55 13.91 -1.41 -8.38
CA VAL A 55 13.33 -0.06 -8.36
C VAL A 55 13.96 0.92 -9.36
N PRO A 56 15.29 0.96 -9.59
CA PRO A 56 15.89 1.86 -10.59
C PRO A 56 15.48 1.56 -12.03
N ALA A 57 15.10 0.32 -12.35
CA ALA A 57 14.72 -0.11 -13.71
C ALA A 57 13.23 0.09 -14.03
N ILE A 58 12.37 0.24 -13.01
CA ILE A 58 10.91 0.34 -13.18
C ILE A 58 10.49 1.81 -13.28
N GLN A 59 9.75 2.14 -14.34
CA GLN A 59 9.28 3.50 -14.64
C GLN A 59 8.50 4.12 -13.47
N LYS A 60 8.68 5.43 -13.25
CA LYS A 60 7.91 6.20 -12.26
C LYS A 60 6.67 6.79 -12.89
N VAL A 61 5.53 6.65 -12.21
CA VAL A 61 4.19 7.09 -12.69
C VAL A 61 3.53 8.05 -11.70
N GLY A 62 4.24 9.09 -11.27
CA GLY A 62 3.75 10.04 -10.27
C GLY A 62 3.80 9.50 -8.83
N GLY A 63 2.93 10.01 -7.95
CA GLY A 63 2.77 9.55 -6.56
C GLY A 63 1.41 8.88 -6.31
N THR A 64 1.10 8.57 -5.04
CA THR A 64 -0.17 7.90 -4.67
C THR A 64 -1.38 8.81 -4.93
N LYS A 65 -1.31 10.07 -4.49
CA LYS A 65 -2.33 11.13 -4.69
C LYS A 65 -2.05 12.06 -5.87
N ASP A 66 -1.10 11.73 -6.73
CA ASP A 66 -0.77 12.46 -7.96
C ASP A 66 -0.14 11.53 -9.03
N PRO A 67 -0.87 10.52 -9.52
CA PRO A 67 -0.38 9.59 -10.54
C PRO A 67 -0.31 10.24 -11.93
N ASP A 68 0.67 9.82 -12.73
CA ASP A 68 0.83 10.25 -14.12
C ASP A 68 -0.02 9.35 -15.03
N LEU A 69 -1.27 9.78 -15.28
CA LEU A 69 -2.27 8.99 -16.01
C LEU A 69 -1.83 8.67 -17.45
N ASP A 70 -1.25 9.64 -18.15
CA ASP A 70 -0.79 9.46 -19.54
C ASP A 70 0.39 8.48 -19.59
N ALA A 71 1.33 8.54 -18.64
CA ALA A 71 2.40 7.56 -18.52
C ALA A 71 1.90 6.15 -18.17
N ILE A 72 0.84 6.02 -17.35
CA ILE A 72 0.22 4.74 -17.03
C ILE A 72 -0.48 4.14 -18.26
N VAL A 73 -1.22 4.95 -19.02
CA VAL A 73 -1.87 4.49 -20.27
C VAL A 73 -0.82 4.12 -21.32
N ALA A 74 0.25 4.91 -21.48
CA ALA A 74 1.35 4.62 -22.39
C ALA A 74 2.12 3.33 -22.02
N LEU A 75 2.12 2.93 -20.75
CA LEU A 75 2.67 1.65 -20.30
C LEU A 75 1.80 0.44 -20.68
N ALA A 76 0.55 0.63 -21.13
CA ALA A 76 -0.40 -0.44 -21.48
C ALA A 76 -0.40 -1.62 -20.47
N PRO A 77 -0.76 -1.37 -19.18
CA PRO A 77 -0.83 -2.41 -18.18
C PRO A 77 -2.03 -3.35 -18.39
N GLU A 78 -1.84 -4.62 -18.07
CA GLU A 78 -2.89 -5.65 -18.02
C GLU A 78 -3.63 -5.60 -16.66
N LEU A 79 -3.02 -4.99 -15.65
CA LEU A 79 -3.62 -4.73 -14.33
C LEU A 79 -2.96 -3.51 -13.66
N VAL A 80 -3.77 -2.61 -13.13
CA VAL A 80 -3.34 -1.55 -12.20
C VAL A 80 -3.77 -1.95 -10.78
N LEU A 81 -2.87 -1.83 -9.81
CA LEU A 81 -3.16 -1.98 -8.39
C LEU A 81 -3.19 -0.61 -7.71
N ALA A 82 -4.31 -0.32 -7.06
CA ALA A 82 -4.58 0.91 -6.32
C ALA A 82 -5.14 0.59 -4.92
N ASN A 83 -5.18 1.58 -4.03
CA ASN A 83 -5.83 1.49 -2.73
C ASN A 83 -6.71 2.73 -2.49
N GLN A 84 -7.91 2.53 -1.93
CA GLN A 84 -8.93 3.56 -1.73
C GLN A 84 -8.51 4.67 -0.75
N GLU A 85 -7.62 4.38 0.20
CA GLU A 85 -7.09 5.38 1.13
C GLU A 85 -5.91 6.16 0.53
N GLU A 86 -5.15 5.57 -0.40
CA GLU A 86 -3.91 6.13 -0.95
C GLU A 86 -4.04 6.79 -2.33
N ASN A 87 -4.95 6.31 -3.19
CA ASN A 87 -5.21 6.93 -4.49
C ASN A 87 -6.48 7.79 -4.43
N ARG A 88 -6.80 8.58 -5.47
CA ARG A 88 -8.04 9.36 -5.51
C ARG A 88 -9.08 8.70 -6.40
N ALA A 89 -10.36 8.97 -6.13
CA ALA A 89 -11.45 8.41 -6.92
C ALA A 89 -11.39 8.90 -8.37
N GLU A 90 -11.12 10.20 -8.58
CA GLU A 90 -11.02 10.79 -9.92
C GLU A 90 -9.88 10.20 -10.76
N ASP A 91 -8.74 9.85 -10.13
CA ASP A 91 -7.60 9.24 -10.80
C ASP A 91 -7.94 7.80 -11.24
N ILE A 92 -8.58 7.03 -10.35
CA ILE A 92 -9.01 5.65 -10.61
C ILE A 92 -10.07 5.62 -11.73
N GLU A 93 -11.08 6.49 -11.64
CA GLU A 93 -12.15 6.60 -12.65
C GLU A 93 -11.59 6.99 -14.02
N ALA A 94 -10.56 7.84 -14.09
CA ALA A 94 -9.90 8.22 -15.33
C ALA A 94 -9.13 7.05 -15.98
N LEU A 95 -8.41 6.24 -15.19
CA LEU A 95 -7.72 5.03 -15.69
C LEU A 95 -8.72 3.98 -16.22
N GLU A 96 -9.85 3.82 -15.54
CA GLU A 96 -10.93 2.92 -15.97
C GLU A 96 -11.64 3.44 -17.23
N ALA A 97 -11.85 4.76 -17.35
CA ALA A 97 -12.38 5.39 -18.56
C ALA A 97 -11.41 5.31 -19.75
N ALA A 98 -10.10 5.21 -19.51
CA ALA A 98 -9.08 4.88 -20.51
C ALA A 98 -9.05 3.37 -20.88
N GLY A 99 -9.92 2.55 -20.29
CA GLY A 99 -10.05 1.13 -20.58
C GLY A 99 -9.11 0.21 -19.82
N LEU A 100 -8.45 0.68 -18.75
CA LEU A 100 -7.53 -0.12 -17.96
C LEU A 100 -8.26 -0.90 -16.84
N THR A 101 -7.81 -2.13 -16.61
CA THR A 101 -8.29 -2.98 -15.51
C THR A 101 -7.68 -2.53 -14.18
N VAL A 102 -8.46 -1.91 -13.29
CA VAL A 102 -7.99 -1.41 -11.99
C VAL A 102 -8.58 -2.22 -10.82
N PHE A 103 -7.71 -2.83 -10.01
CA PHE A 103 -8.06 -3.38 -8.70
C PHE A 103 -7.86 -2.31 -7.63
N VAL A 104 -8.86 -2.11 -6.76
CA VAL A 104 -8.78 -1.19 -5.61
C VAL A 104 -8.85 -1.98 -4.31
N GLY A 105 -7.76 -1.92 -3.54
CA GLY A 105 -7.65 -2.43 -2.18
C GLY A 105 -8.13 -1.43 -1.10
N TYR A 106 -8.46 -1.92 0.10
CA TYR A 106 -8.81 -1.10 1.26
C TYR A 106 -8.81 -1.92 2.57
N PRO A 107 -7.65 -2.47 2.99
CA PRO A 107 -7.59 -3.28 4.20
C PRO A 107 -7.65 -2.35 5.42
N ARG A 108 -8.58 -2.60 6.34
CA ARG A 108 -8.73 -1.81 7.58
C ARG A 108 -8.21 -2.56 8.82
N THR A 109 -7.91 -3.84 8.66
CA THR A 109 -7.30 -4.72 9.65
C THR A 109 -6.15 -5.52 9.02
N VAL A 110 -5.29 -6.14 9.84
CA VAL A 110 -4.22 -7.03 9.34
C VAL A 110 -4.81 -8.29 8.67
N PRO A 111 -5.86 -8.95 9.22
CA PRO A 111 -6.64 -9.96 8.50
C PRO A 111 -7.17 -9.51 7.12
N ASP A 112 -7.69 -8.28 6.97
CA ASP A 112 -8.11 -7.79 5.65
C ASP A 112 -6.94 -7.76 4.68
N SER A 113 -5.75 -7.35 5.13
CA SER A 113 -4.55 -7.32 4.28
C SER A 113 -4.07 -8.72 3.86
N VAL A 114 -4.33 -9.76 4.68
CA VAL A 114 -4.07 -11.15 4.33
C VAL A 114 -5.02 -11.61 3.22
N GLU A 115 -6.31 -11.28 3.28
CA GLU A 115 -7.28 -11.63 2.21
C GLU A 115 -7.12 -10.78 0.95
N GLU A 116 -6.67 -9.53 1.07
CA GLU A 116 -6.26 -8.70 -0.05
C GLU A 116 -5.04 -9.30 -0.77
N LEU A 117 -3.98 -9.67 -0.03
CA LEU A 117 -2.83 -10.39 -0.58
C LEU A 117 -3.25 -11.73 -1.22
N ARG A 118 -4.16 -12.48 -0.58
CA ARG A 118 -4.71 -13.73 -1.13
C ARG A 118 -5.49 -13.47 -2.42
N THR A 119 -6.11 -12.31 -2.56
CA THR A 119 -6.89 -11.89 -3.73
C THR A 119 -6.00 -11.39 -4.87
N ILE A 120 -5.01 -10.55 -4.58
CA ILE A 120 -3.96 -10.16 -5.54
C ILE A 120 -3.23 -11.42 -6.06
N ALA A 121 -2.89 -12.38 -5.19
CA ALA A 121 -2.27 -13.63 -5.57
C ALA A 121 -3.13 -14.50 -6.51
N LYS A 122 -4.47 -14.49 -6.38
CA LYS A 122 -5.41 -15.13 -7.32
C LYS A 122 -5.37 -14.45 -8.70
N LEU A 123 -5.30 -13.12 -8.75
CA LEU A 123 -5.25 -12.34 -9.99
C LEU A 123 -3.92 -12.51 -10.75
N ILE A 124 -2.79 -12.29 -10.08
CA ILE A 124 -1.48 -12.27 -10.75
C ILE A 124 -0.84 -13.66 -10.84
N GLY A 125 -1.26 -14.62 -10.01
CA GLY A 125 -0.71 -15.96 -9.96
C GLY A 125 0.72 -15.99 -9.42
N GLY A 126 0.85 -15.86 -8.10
CA GLY A 126 2.10 -15.97 -7.36
C GLY A 126 2.31 -17.35 -6.72
N GLY A 127 3.40 -18.04 -7.05
CA GLY A 127 3.75 -19.33 -6.43
C GLY A 127 4.20 -19.21 -4.97
N LEU A 128 4.62 -18.00 -4.56
CA LEU A 128 5.15 -17.70 -3.23
C LEU A 128 4.06 -17.26 -2.22
N VAL A 129 2.77 -17.36 -2.58
CA VAL A 129 1.66 -16.89 -1.72
C VAL A 129 1.67 -17.56 -0.35
N ARG A 130 1.94 -18.87 -0.24
CA ARG A 130 2.01 -19.56 1.06
C ARG A 130 3.16 -19.04 1.92
N SER A 131 4.35 -18.88 1.33
CA SER A 131 5.53 -18.37 2.03
C SER A 131 5.44 -16.89 2.41
N LEU A 132 4.55 -16.12 1.78
CA LEU A 132 4.25 -14.74 2.16
C LEU A 132 3.19 -14.67 3.26
N LEU A 133 2.11 -15.45 3.13
CA LEU A 133 0.96 -15.36 4.02
C LEU A 133 1.17 -16.05 5.37
N SER A 134 1.73 -17.27 5.41
CA SER A 134 1.76 -18.04 6.66
C SER A 134 2.55 -17.34 7.80
N PRO A 135 3.70 -16.68 7.57
CA PRO A 135 4.37 -15.88 8.61
C PRO A 135 3.58 -14.65 9.11
N ILE A 136 2.52 -14.24 8.40
CA ILE A 136 1.58 -13.19 8.82
C ILE A 136 0.39 -13.83 9.56
N GLU A 137 -0.18 -14.90 9.00
CA GLU A 137 -1.27 -15.70 9.60
C GLU A 137 -0.86 -16.24 10.99
N ASP A 138 0.36 -16.79 11.13
CA ASP A 138 0.93 -17.30 12.38
C ASP A 138 1.18 -16.19 13.42
N GLU A 139 1.65 -15.01 12.99
CA GLU A 139 1.91 -13.87 13.88
C GLU A 139 0.61 -13.22 14.36
N ILE A 140 -0.44 -13.14 13.53
CA ILE A 140 -1.78 -12.71 13.97
C ILE A 140 -2.29 -13.67 15.06
N ALA A 141 -2.23 -14.99 14.81
CA ALA A 141 -2.69 -15.99 15.76
C ALA A 141 -1.91 -15.94 17.09
N ARG A 142 -0.58 -15.77 17.04
CA ARG A 142 0.26 -15.55 18.22
C ARG A 142 -0.14 -14.27 18.97
N GLN A 143 -0.30 -13.15 18.27
CA GLN A 143 -0.63 -11.87 18.88
C GLN A 143 -1.99 -11.92 19.59
N GLU A 144 -3.04 -12.42 18.95
CA GLU A 144 -4.38 -12.55 19.56
C GLU A 144 -4.34 -13.45 20.80
N SER A 145 -3.66 -14.62 20.73
CA SER A 145 -3.48 -15.50 21.89
C SER A 145 -2.79 -14.82 23.09
N LEU A 146 -1.86 -13.90 22.83
CA LEU A 146 -1.24 -13.11 23.89
C LEU A 146 -2.10 -11.94 24.38
N ARG A 147 -3.06 -11.43 23.60
CA ARG A 147 -3.94 -10.30 24.02
C ARG A 147 -4.80 -10.65 25.23
N GLU A 148 -5.22 -11.91 25.36
CA GLU A 148 -6.01 -12.40 26.50
C GLU A 148 -5.20 -12.49 27.80
N GLN A 149 -3.87 -12.55 27.70
CA GLN A 149 -2.97 -12.83 28.81
C GLN A 149 -2.19 -11.60 29.30
N ARG A 150 -1.87 -10.65 28.40
CA ARG A 150 -0.99 -9.50 28.71
C ARG A 150 -1.75 -8.23 29.10
N PRO A 151 -1.22 -7.43 30.04
CA PRO A 151 -1.75 -6.09 30.32
C PRO A 151 -1.83 -5.25 29.03
N THR A 152 -2.98 -4.62 28.81
CA THR A 152 -3.19 -3.73 27.65
C THR A 152 -2.61 -2.35 27.95
N VAL A 153 -1.91 -1.77 26.97
CA VAL A 153 -1.18 -0.50 27.11
C VAL A 153 -1.92 0.63 26.40
N ARG A 154 -2.07 1.80 27.04
CA ARG A 154 -2.69 2.99 26.44
C ARG A 154 -1.73 3.67 25.46
N VAL A 155 -2.04 3.62 24.17
CA VAL A 155 -1.19 4.12 23.08
C VAL A 155 -1.79 5.35 22.42
N PHE A 156 -0.97 6.39 22.22
CA PHE A 156 -1.28 7.47 21.27
C PHE A 156 -0.33 7.39 20.07
N CYS A 157 -0.89 7.45 18.86
CA CYS A 157 -0.15 7.55 17.61
C CYS A 157 -0.79 8.65 16.74
N PRO A 158 -0.04 9.70 16.35
CA PRO A 158 -0.51 10.69 15.39
C PRO A 158 -0.09 10.37 13.95
N ILE A 159 -0.87 10.85 13.00
CA ILE A 159 -0.61 10.75 11.54
C ILE A 159 -0.31 12.11 10.89
N TRP A 160 -0.61 13.23 11.58
CA TRP A 160 -0.38 14.60 11.11
C TRP A 160 -0.10 15.57 12.26
N ARG A 161 0.53 16.72 11.96
CA ARG A 161 0.84 17.82 12.91
C ARG A 161 0.41 19.17 12.32
N ALA A 162 -0.15 20.02 13.19
CA ALA A 162 -0.81 21.30 12.87
C ALA A 162 -2.10 21.14 12.03
N PRO A 163 -3.26 20.83 12.67
CA PRO A 163 -3.42 20.36 14.06
C PRO A 163 -2.88 18.92 14.22
N TYR A 164 -2.84 18.37 15.43
CA TYR A 164 -2.60 16.93 15.55
C TYR A 164 -3.80 16.17 14.97
N MET A 165 -3.54 15.11 14.22
CA MET A 165 -4.54 14.09 13.87
C MET A 165 -4.06 12.76 14.40
N ALA A 166 -4.91 12.05 15.13
CA ALA A 166 -4.61 10.72 15.66
C ALA A 166 -4.92 9.63 14.63
N VAL A 167 -4.33 8.45 14.82
CA VAL A 167 -4.90 7.18 14.37
C VAL A 167 -6.21 6.95 15.13
N GLY A 168 -7.28 6.52 14.45
CA GLY A 168 -8.55 6.09 15.03
C GLY A 168 -8.74 4.56 14.99
N GLY A 169 -9.90 4.07 15.46
CA GLY A 169 -10.18 2.63 15.57
C GLY A 169 -10.45 1.93 14.23
N ASP A 170 -11.10 2.61 13.30
CA ASP A 170 -11.44 2.10 11.95
C ASP A 170 -10.24 2.18 10.99
N THR A 171 -9.02 1.81 11.40
CA THR A 171 -7.81 1.94 10.55
C THR A 171 -6.84 0.77 10.71
N TYR A 172 -6.09 0.46 9.65
CA TYR A 172 -5.05 -0.58 9.67
C TYR A 172 -3.99 -0.28 10.76
N ALA A 173 -3.58 0.98 10.92
CA ALA A 173 -2.68 1.40 11.99
C ALA A 173 -3.30 1.19 13.40
N GLY A 174 -4.62 1.40 13.53
CA GLY A 174 -5.38 1.11 14.74
C GLY A 174 -5.39 -0.39 15.07
N ASP A 175 -5.61 -1.26 14.07
CA ASP A 175 -5.57 -2.71 14.24
C ASP A 175 -4.15 -3.25 14.49
N MET A 176 -3.11 -2.65 13.91
CA MET A 176 -1.71 -2.94 14.25
C MET A 176 -1.41 -2.62 15.73
N ILE A 177 -1.84 -1.45 16.21
CA ILE A 177 -1.74 -1.06 17.64
C ILE A 177 -2.56 -2.01 18.52
N ARG A 178 -3.77 -2.38 18.08
CA ARG A 178 -4.62 -3.36 18.76
C ARG A 178 -3.87 -4.68 18.90
N LEU A 179 -3.47 -5.31 17.79
CA LEU A 179 -2.81 -6.63 17.76
C LEU A 179 -1.53 -6.68 18.60
N ALA A 180 -0.72 -5.63 18.64
CA ALA A 180 0.45 -5.54 19.55
C ALA A 180 0.10 -5.49 21.05
N GLY A 181 -1.20 -5.51 21.40
CA GLY A 181 -1.72 -5.45 22.77
C GLY A 181 -1.87 -4.02 23.31
N GLY A 182 -2.05 -3.04 22.44
CA GLY A 182 -2.42 -1.67 22.81
C GLY A 182 -3.95 -1.45 22.79
N THR A 183 -4.39 -0.44 23.53
CA THR A 183 -5.64 0.30 23.28
C THR A 183 -5.25 1.65 22.69
N ASN A 184 -5.81 2.02 21.55
CA ASN A 184 -5.60 3.34 20.98
C ASN A 184 -6.48 4.35 21.74
N VAL A 185 -5.87 5.34 22.40
CA VAL A 185 -6.61 6.28 23.27
C VAL A 185 -7.58 7.20 22.51
N PHE A 186 -7.55 7.20 21.18
CA PHE A 186 -8.50 7.91 20.32
C PHE A 186 -9.27 6.99 19.35
N GLU A 187 -9.39 5.69 19.66
CA GLU A 187 -10.14 4.74 18.83
C GLU A 187 -11.58 5.23 18.56
N ASN A 188 -12.36 5.44 19.60
CA ASN A 188 -13.79 5.77 19.54
C ASN A 188 -14.05 7.28 19.70
N HIS A 189 -13.25 8.11 19.02
CA HIS A 189 -13.26 9.55 19.24
C HIS A 189 -14.45 10.28 18.57
N ALA A 190 -15.09 11.20 19.30
CA ALA A 190 -16.32 11.88 18.90
C ALA A 190 -16.22 12.71 17.59
N ARG A 191 -15.02 13.11 17.18
CA ARG A 191 -14.77 13.80 15.89
C ARG A 191 -14.48 12.86 14.71
N GLY A 192 -14.62 11.54 14.88
CA GLY A 192 -14.52 10.53 13.81
C GLY A 192 -13.58 9.37 14.14
N ASN A 193 -13.89 8.17 13.62
CA ASN A 193 -13.23 6.89 13.93
C ASN A 193 -12.00 6.58 13.04
N ARG A 194 -11.72 7.37 11.98
CA ARG A 194 -10.53 7.15 11.11
C ARG A 194 -9.34 8.00 11.54
N TYR A 195 -9.41 9.32 11.34
CA TYR A 195 -8.31 10.25 11.66
C TYR A 195 -8.80 11.51 12.38
N PRO A 196 -9.23 11.41 13.64
CA PRO A 196 -9.73 12.55 14.39
C PRO A 196 -8.63 13.59 14.61
N GLN A 197 -8.95 14.86 14.35
CA GLN A 197 -8.15 15.97 14.88
C GLN A 197 -8.23 15.98 16.41
N VAL A 198 -7.10 16.20 17.09
CA VAL A 198 -6.97 16.21 18.57
C VAL A 198 -6.07 17.34 19.05
N GLN A 199 -6.32 17.81 20.28
CA GLN A 199 -5.60 18.89 20.94
C GLN A 199 -4.67 18.36 22.04
N LEU A 200 -3.62 19.12 22.39
CA LEU A 200 -2.68 18.74 23.47
C LEU A 200 -3.38 18.52 24.83
N SER A 201 -4.48 19.22 25.11
CA SER A 201 -5.31 19.02 26.31
C SER A 201 -6.09 17.70 26.29
N GLU A 202 -6.52 17.24 25.12
CA GLU A 202 -7.21 15.95 24.96
C GLU A 202 -6.20 14.80 25.03
N ILE A 203 -5.00 14.97 24.46
CA ILE A 203 -3.86 14.05 24.64
C ILE A 203 -3.46 13.97 26.12
N ALA A 204 -3.48 15.09 26.85
CA ALA A 204 -3.20 15.13 28.28
C ALA A 204 -4.26 14.41 29.12
N ALA A 205 -5.55 14.62 28.84
CA ALA A 205 -6.65 13.93 29.51
C ALA A 205 -6.70 12.43 29.15
N ALA A 206 -6.33 12.08 27.92
CA ALA A 206 -6.23 10.70 27.43
C ALA A 206 -5.02 9.93 27.99
N ASP A 207 -4.11 10.60 28.71
CA ASP A 207 -2.95 10.05 29.47
C ASP A 207 -2.37 8.74 28.87
N PRO A 208 -1.77 8.80 27.68
CA PRO A 208 -1.15 7.64 27.07
C PRO A 208 0.07 7.19 27.88
N GLU A 209 0.25 5.88 27.97
CA GLU A 209 1.41 5.22 28.57
C GLU A 209 2.57 5.09 27.58
N VAL A 210 2.26 4.98 26.29
CA VAL A 210 3.23 4.97 25.18
C VAL A 210 2.77 5.94 24.10
N ILE A 211 3.72 6.70 23.55
CA ILE A 211 3.50 7.48 22.32
C ILE A 211 4.39 6.96 21.21
N LEU A 212 3.76 6.63 20.09
CA LEU A 212 4.42 6.26 18.83
C LEU A 212 4.42 7.50 17.92
N LEU A 213 5.57 7.86 17.37
CA LEU A 213 5.75 9.01 16.50
C LEU A 213 6.38 8.55 15.17
N PRO A 214 5.59 8.20 14.15
CA PRO A 214 6.10 7.63 12.90
C PRO A 214 6.85 8.66 12.03
N ASP A 215 7.70 8.21 11.11
CA ASP A 215 8.39 9.08 10.15
C ASP A 215 7.64 9.27 8.81
N GLU A 216 6.50 8.58 8.63
CA GLU A 216 5.54 8.77 7.53
C GLU A 216 4.09 8.43 8.00
N PRO A 217 3.01 8.96 7.37
CA PRO A 217 2.99 9.88 6.22
C PRO A 217 3.40 11.32 6.60
N TYR A 218 3.24 11.71 7.86
CA TYR A 218 3.88 12.91 8.40
C TYR A 218 5.17 12.55 9.13
N ARG A 219 6.26 13.25 8.83
CA ARG A 219 7.57 12.99 9.43
C ARG A 219 7.69 13.55 10.84
N PHE A 220 7.27 12.77 11.84
CA PHE A 220 7.59 13.09 13.22
C PHE A 220 9.11 12.92 13.47
N GLY A 221 9.60 13.48 14.58
CA GLY A 221 11.04 13.64 14.82
C GLY A 221 11.33 14.27 16.17
N ARG A 222 12.61 14.55 16.47
CA ARG A 222 13.08 15.00 17.80
C ARG A 222 12.22 16.14 18.39
N ARG A 223 12.01 17.23 17.65
CA ARG A 223 11.12 18.35 18.04
C ARG A 223 9.74 17.89 18.54
N HIS A 224 9.12 16.92 17.87
CA HIS A 224 7.78 16.42 18.22
C HIS A 224 7.82 15.45 19.42
N ARG A 225 8.93 14.72 19.59
CA ARG A 225 9.22 13.97 20.82
C ARG A 225 9.41 14.91 22.01
N ASP A 226 10.09 16.02 21.82
CA ASP A 226 10.37 17.01 22.85
C ASP A 226 9.10 17.79 23.24
N GLU A 227 8.23 18.10 22.27
CA GLU A 227 6.87 18.63 22.48
C GLU A 227 6.03 17.67 23.35
N MET A 228 6.05 16.37 23.07
CA MET A 228 5.34 15.36 23.88
C MET A 228 5.98 15.13 25.25
N LEU A 229 7.31 15.18 25.37
CA LEU A 229 8.02 15.11 26.65
C LEU A 229 7.68 16.30 27.57
N ALA A 230 7.35 17.47 27.02
CA ALA A 230 6.95 18.63 27.81
C ALA A 230 5.61 18.44 28.55
N LEU A 231 4.74 17.52 28.09
CA LEU A 231 3.46 17.18 28.73
C LEU A 231 3.66 16.32 30.00
N ARG A 232 4.31 16.85 31.04
CA ARG A 232 4.64 16.10 32.29
C ARG A 232 3.43 15.47 33.01
N SER A 233 2.21 15.90 32.66
CA SER A 233 0.95 15.33 33.12
C SER A 233 0.66 13.91 32.61
N ILE A 234 1.29 13.45 31.52
CA ILE A 234 1.03 12.10 30.94
C ILE A 234 2.10 11.07 31.31
N THR A 235 1.67 9.82 31.40
CA THR A 235 2.51 8.67 31.78
C THR A 235 3.67 8.48 30.82
N ALA A 236 3.44 8.50 29.50
CA ALA A 236 4.50 8.39 28.50
C ALA A 236 5.62 9.46 28.64
N ALA A 237 5.30 10.66 29.13
CA ALA A 237 6.27 11.74 29.31
C ALA A 237 7.08 11.62 30.62
N ARG A 238 6.45 11.13 31.70
CA ARG A 238 7.13 10.78 32.97
C ARG A 238 8.09 9.61 32.74
N GLU A 239 7.57 8.56 32.15
CA GLU A 239 8.24 7.27 31.93
C GLU A 239 9.16 7.27 30.69
N ARG A 240 9.19 8.38 29.94
CA ARG A 240 9.99 8.61 28.72
C ARG A 240 9.68 7.67 27.55
N ARG A 241 8.55 6.94 27.61
CA ARG A 241 8.02 5.99 26.60
C ARG A 241 7.42 6.70 25.37
N ILE A 242 8.22 7.58 24.76
CA ILE A 242 7.88 8.34 23.55
C ILE A 242 8.91 7.98 22.48
N HIS A 243 8.48 7.28 21.45
CA HIS A 243 9.34 6.56 20.50
C HIS A 243 9.16 7.13 19.09
N LEU A 244 10.28 7.44 18.43
CA LEU A 244 10.28 7.63 16.98
C LEU A 244 10.29 6.25 16.34
N VAL A 245 9.39 5.98 15.39
CA VAL A 245 9.20 4.66 14.78
C VAL A 245 9.19 4.74 13.26
N ASP A 246 9.49 3.62 12.60
CA ASP A 246 9.29 3.45 11.16
C ASP A 246 7.79 3.48 10.86
N GLY A 247 7.33 4.48 10.10
CA GLY A 247 5.90 4.63 9.80
C GLY A 247 5.33 3.44 9.02
N ARG A 248 6.17 2.75 8.22
CA ARG A 248 5.78 1.62 7.38
C ARG A 248 5.37 0.41 8.21
N TRP A 249 5.82 0.31 9.47
CA TRP A 249 5.31 -0.69 10.43
C TRP A 249 3.81 -0.51 10.72
N LEU A 250 3.30 0.72 10.68
CA LEU A 250 1.92 1.06 11.00
C LEU A 250 1.02 1.23 9.77
N THR A 251 1.58 1.55 8.59
CA THR A 251 0.80 1.93 7.40
C THR A 251 0.95 1.00 6.19
N TRP A 252 2.08 0.28 6.03
CA TRP A 252 2.32 -0.55 4.84
C TRP A 252 1.77 -1.97 5.06
N HIS A 253 0.47 -2.11 4.77
CA HIS A 253 -0.28 -3.37 4.74
C HIS A 253 0.40 -4.46 3.87
N GLY A 254 0.17 -5.72 4.24
CA GLY A 254 0.75 -6.88 3.54
C GLY A 254 2.12 -7.29 4.09
N LYS A 255 3.15 -7.37 3.23
CA LYS A 255 4.46 -8.00 3.54
C LYS A 255 5.12 -7.55 4.86
N ARG A 256 4.91 -6.31 5.30
CA ARG A 256 5.55 -5.75 6.52
C ARG A 256 4.81 -6.05 7.82
N ALA A 257 3.62 -6.65 7.79
CA ALA A 257 2.79 -6.90 8.97
C ALA A 257 3.54 -7.61 10.11
N THR A 258 4.26 -8.71 9.83
CA THR A 258 5.03 -9.46 10.83
C THR A 258 6.18 -8.64 11.45
N GLU A 259 6.82 -7.78 10.65
CA GLU A 259 7.90 -6.89 11.12
C GLU A 259 7.33 -5.77 12.01
N GLY A 260 6.23 -5.14 11.57
CA GLY A 260 5.56 -4.09 12.32
C GLY A 260 4.97 -4.58 13.64
N LEU A 261 4.34 -5.76 13.65
CA LEU A 261 3.82 -6.38 14.88
C LEU A 261 4.94 -6.73 15.87
N ALA A 262 6.14 -7.08 15.39
CA ALA A 262 7.33 -7.29 16.22
C ALA A 262 7.90 -5.98 16.79
N GLY A 263 8.04 -4.94 15.95
CA GLY A 263 8.49 -3.62 16.38
C GLY A 263 7.54 -3.01 17.41
N LEU A 264 6.23 -3.08 17.18
CA LEU A 264 5.21 -2.54 18.08
C LEU A 264 5.12 -3.32 19.40
N GLU A 265 5.11 -4.66 19.38
CA GLU A 265 5.07 -5.47 20.61
C GLU A 265 6.26 -5.15 21.52
N ALA A 266 7.49 -5.11 20.97
CA ALA A 266 8.71 -4.81 21.72
C ALA A 266 8.77 -3.37 22.27
N LEU A 267 7.99 -2.43 21.72
CA LEU A 267 7.81 -1.09 22.26
C LEU A 267 6.73 -1.04 23.35
N LEU A 268 5.66 -1.82 23.23
CA LEU A 268 4.59 -1.88 24.23
C LEU A 268 4.97 -2.73 25.46
N ASP A 269 5.80 -3.76 25.31
CA ASP A 269 6.30 -4.54 26.45
C ASP A 269 7.13 -3.69 27.44
N GLN A 270 7.77 -2.61 26.98
CA GLN A 270 8.45 -1.63 27.85
C GLN A 270 7.49 -0.88 28.79
N ALA A 271 6.17 -0.97 28.56
CA ALA A 271 5.13 -0.46 29.46
C ALA A 271 4.50 -1.55 30.34
N ARG A 272 4.90 -2.82 30.21
CA ARG A 272 4.34 -3.98 30.92
C ARG A 272 5.36 -4.60 31.90
N PRO A 273 5.74 -3.93 33.01
CA PRO A 273 6.85 -4.36 33.87
C PRO A 273 6.66 -5.70 34.60
N THR A 274 5.46 -6.29 34.55
CA THR A 274 5.13 -7.60 35.14
C THR A 274 4.78 -8.65 34.07
N TRP A 275 5.13 -8.42 32.81
CA TRP A 275 4.83 -9.31 31.69
C TRP A 275 6.13 -9.79 31.04
N GLU A 276 6.35 -11.10 31.04
CA GLU A 276 7.40 -11.75 30.26
C GLU A 276 6.79 -12.28 28.96
N ALA A 277 7.08 -11.62 27.85
CA ALA A 277 6.60 -12.04 26.53
C ALA A 277 7.19 -13.42 26.15
N PRO A 278 6.38 -14.43 25.79
CA PRO A 278 6.88 -15.72 25.36
C PRO A 278 7.83 -15.59 24.16
N ALA A 279 8.92 -16.36 24.19
CA ALA A 279 10.00 -16.27 23.22
C ALA A 279 9.47 -16.39 21.78
N ARG A 280 9.72 -15.36 20.96
CA ARG A 280 9.34 -15.37 19.55
C ARG A 280 10.03 -16.52 18.81
N PRO A 281 9.31 -17.32 17.99
CA PRO A 281 9.97 -18.26 17.10
C PRO A 281 10.89 -17.49 16.14
N VAL A 282 12.10 -17.99 15.92
CA VAL A 282 13.08 -17.33 15.06
C VAL A 282 12.59 -17.38 13.62
N LEU A 283 12.15 -16.25 13.10
CA LEU A 283 11.85 -16.08 11.68
C LEU A 283 13.16 -16.27 10.88
N GLU A 284 13.31 -17.41 10.22
CA GLU A 284 14.42 -17.61 9.28
C GLU A 284 14.39 -16.49 8.24
N LYS A 285 15.45 -15.67 8.18
CA LYS A 285 15.59 -14.67 7.11
C LYS A 285 15.55 -15.42 5.77
N PRO A 286 14.70 -15.04 4.81
CA PRO A 286 14.65 -15.67 3.50
C PRO A 286 16.05 -15.72 2.89
N LYS A 287 16.54 -16.93 2.60
CA LYS A 287 17.86 -17.14 2.02
C LYS A 287 17.92 -16.39 0.70
N GLN A 288 18.69 -15.30 0.65
CA GLN A 288 18.84 -14.50 -0.56
C GLN A 288 19.25 -15.42 -1.71
N ALA A 289 18.40 -15.49 -2.74
CA ALA A 289 18.66 -16.31 -3.91
C ALA A 289 19.84 -15.71 -4.67
N SER A 290 21.04 -16.23 -4.42
CA SER A 290 22.25 -15.72 -5.04
C SER A 290 22.13 -15.86 -6.56
N LYS A 291 22.05 -14.70 -7.24
CA LYS A 291 22.05 -14.60 -8.71
C LYS A 291 23.38 -15.19 -9.22
N LYS A 292 23.43 -16.51 -9.47
CA LYS A 292 24.60 -17.20 -10.00
C LYS A 292 24.95 -16.60 -11.35
N THR A 293 26.02 -15.82 -11.39
CA THR A 293 26.56 -15.20 -12.60
C THR A 293 27.03 -16.30 -13.56
N ALA A 294 26.22 -16.53 -14.61
CA ALA A 294 26.58 -17.41 -15.71
C ALA A 294 27.72 -16.78 -16.51
N GLY A 295 28.96 -17.16 -16.18
CA GLY A 295 30.17 -16.62 -16.82
C GLY A 295 30.21 -16.92 -18.32
N LYS A 296 30.53 -15.90 -19.14
CA LYS A 296 30.73 -16.04 -20.59
C LYS A 296 32.09 -16.69 -20.89
N THR A 297 32.05 -17.96 -21.29
CA THR A 297 33.03 -18.62 -22.17
C THR A 297 32.23 -19.51 -23.12
N GLY A 298 32.61 -19.76 -24.37
CA GLY A 298 33.70 -19.30 -25.24
C GLY A 298 33.51 -20.04 -26.58
N ALA A 299 33.78 -19.42 -27.73
CA ALA A 299 33.36 -19.96 -29.04
C ALA A 299 34.29 -21.07 -29.61
N SER A 300 33.97 -21.53 -30.83
CA SER A 300 34.60 -22.61 -31.64
C SER A 300 34.07 -24.04 -31.35
N LYS A 301 33.91 -24.95 -32.33
CA LYS A 301 34.32 -24.93 -33.76
C LYS A 301 33.37 -25.80 -34.64
N ARG A 302 33.49 -25.69 -35.98
CA ARG A 302 32.64 -26.38 -36.99
C ARG A 302 33.10 -27.81 -37.30
N THR A 303 32.16 -28.71 -37.58
CA THR A 303 32.27 -29.85 -38.53
C THR A 303 30.90 -30.11 -39.21
N ALA A 304 30.82 -30.94 -40.26
CA ALA A 304 29.63 -31.01 -41.13
C ALA A 304 29.34 -32.41 -41.74
N GLY A 305 28.05 -32.66 -41.99
CA GLY A 305 27.43 -33.71 -42.84
C GLY A 305 25.93 -33.37 -42.97
N LYS A 306 25.21 -33.44 -44.12
CA LYS A 306 25.06 -34.51 -45.14
C LYS A 306 24.53 -35.82 -44.52
N THR A 307 23.43 -36.45 -44.99
CA THR A 307 22.63 -36.27 -46.23
C THR A 307 21.21 -36.87 -46.13
N GLY A 308 20.30 -36.51 -47.07
CA GLY A 308 18.93 -37.08 -47.23
C GLY A 308 17.83 -36.08 -46.84
N ALA A 309 16.85 -35.65 -47.65
CA ALA A 309 16.03 -36.27 -48.72
C ALA A 309 15.08 -37.35 -48.19
N SER A 310 13.74 -37.29 -48.38
CA SER A 310 12.88 -36.44 -49.25
C SER A 310 11.52 -36.14 -48.54
N LYS A 311 10.31 -35.89 -49.10
CA LYS A 311 9.75 -36.03 -50.46
C LYS A 311 8.65 -34.98 -50.83
N LYS A 312 7.34 -35.28 -50.68
CA LYS A 312 6.14 -34.53 -51.15
C LYS A 312 4.92 -34.96 -50.28
N THR A 313 3.70 -34.39 -50.26
CA THR A 313 2.85 -33.57 -51.17
C THR A 313 1.99 -32.58 -50.34
N ALA A 314 1.81 -31.29 -50.68
CA ALA A 314 0.99 -30.68 -51.76
C ALA A 314 -0.56 -30.73 -51.55
N GLY A 315 -1.23 -29.56 -51.44
CA GLY A 315 -2.70 -29.42 -51.38
C GLY A 315 -3.25 -28.01 -51.04
N ARG A 316 -3.85 -27.31 -52.03
CA ARG A 316 -4.59 -26.00 -51.99
C ARG A 316 -5.17 -25.77 -53.42
N PRO A 317 -6.06 -24.78 -53.75
CA PRO A 317 -6.97 -23.93 -52.95
C PRO A 317 -8.43 -23.84 -53.50
N THR A 318 -9.35 -23.26 -52.71
CA THR A 318 -10.60 -22.54 -53.14
C THR A 318 -11.14 -21.75 -51.92
N LYS A 319 -12.18 -20.90 -52.01
CA LYS A 319 -12.43 -19.65 -52.78
C LYS A 319 -13.80 -19.11 -52.32
N THR A 320 -13.94 -17.82 -52.03
CA THR A 320 -15.20 -17.15 -51.58
C THR A 320 -16.21 -16.94 -52.74
N PRO A 321 -17.52 -16.74 -52.47
CA PRO A 321 -18.12 -15.39 -52.51
C PRO A 321 -19.29 -15.14 -51.49
N VAL A 322 -19.36 -13.98 -50.80
CA VAL A 322 -20.07 -12.70 -51.11
C VAL A 322 -21.61 -12.70 -51.08
N ARG A 323 -22.20 -11.91 -50.14
CA ARG A 323 -23.40 -11.01 -50.19
C ARG A 323 -23.80 -10.65 -48.73
N SER A 324 -24.19 -9.46 -48.23
CA SER A 324 -24.62 -8.12 -48.72
C SER A 324 -26.13 -7.82 -48.60
N ALA A 325 -26.46 -6.61 -48.10
CA ALA A 325 -27.78 -5.92 -48.07
C ALA A 325 -28.78 -6.29 -46.93
N ALA A 326 -29.65 -5.39 -46.42
CA ALA A 326 -29.63 -3.91 -46.39
C ALA A 326 -30.77 -3.27 -45.53
N LYS A 327 -30.55 -2.00 -45.13
CA LYS A 327 -31.52 -0.86 -45.06
C LYS A 327 -32.59 -0.73 -43.95
N LYS A 328 -32.88 0.56 -43.64
CA LYS A 328 -34.02 1.16 -42.90
C LYS A 328 -34.06 0.90 -41.37
N ALA A 329 -34.63 1.76 -40.52
CA ALA A 329 -34.89 3.22 -40.59
C ALA A 329 -35.20 3.75 -39.16
N GLY A 330 -35.13 5.07 -38.93
CA GLY A 330 -35.61 5.70 -37.67
C GLY A 330 -37.16 5.77 -37.58
N PRO A 331 -37.74 6.35 -36.49
CA PRO A 331 -37.41 7.74 -36.12
C PRO A 331 -37.45 8.16 -34.62
N SER A 332 -36.64 9.18 -34.31
CA SER A 332 -37.01 10.39 -33.54
C SER A 332 -37.44 10.35 -32.05
N LYS A 333 -36.60 11.00 -31.22
CA LYS A 333 -36.92 11.88 -30.05
C LYS A 333 -37.66 11.28 -28.83
N LYS A 334 -36.98 11.37 -27.68
CA LYS A 334 -37.25 12.42 -26.68
C LYS A 334 -35.98 12.72 -25.87
N ALA A 335 -35.82 13.97 -25.43
CA ALA A 335 -34.72 14.41 -24.58
C ALA A 335 -35.30 15.21 -23.40
N THR A 336 -34.75 14.98 -22.21
CA THR A 336 -35.10 15.62 -20.93
C THR A 336 -33.85 15.63 -20.03
N PRO A 337 -33.71 16.57 -19.08
CA PRO A 337 -32.47 17.36 -19.02
C PRO A 337 -31.53 16.99 -17.87
N ALA A 338 -30.28 17.43 -17.99
CA ALA A 338 -29.31 17.42 -16.89
C ALA A 338 -29.78 18.33 -15.72
N PRO A 339 -29.53 17.92 -14.46
CA PRO A 339 -29.82 18.76 -13.30
C PRO A 339 -28.94 20.02 -13.27
N LYS A 340 -29.52 21.15 -12.84
CA LYS A 340 -28.83 22.45 -12.82
C LYS A 340 -27.82 22.54 -11.66
N ARG A 341 -26.70 23.23 -11.89
CA ARG A 341 -25.80 23.69 -10.82
C ARG A 341 -26.56 24.57 -9.81
N ALA A 342 -26.38 24.28 -8.53
CA ALA A 342 -26.60 25.24 -7.44
C ALA A 342 -25.44 26.26 -7.39
N PRO A 343 -25.64 27.47 -6.84
CA PRO A 343 -24.62 28.53 -6.88
C PRO A 343 -23.45 28.28 -5.90
N LYS A 344 -22.30 28.88 -6.20
CA LYS A 344 -21.17 28.97 -5.26
C LYS A 344 -21.54 29.91 -4.11
N THR A 345 -21.39 29.47 -2.86
CA THR A 345 -21.23 30.38 -1.72
C THR A 345 -19.74 30.70 -1.53
N GLU A 346 -19.40 31.97 -1.68
CA GLU A 346 -18.02 32.47 -1.64
C GLU A 346 -17.69 33.00 -0.24
N THR A 347 -17.21 32.12 0.64
CA THR A 347 -16.77 32.50 1.99
C THR A 347 -15.34 33.03 1.93
N ALA A 348 -15.19 34.35 1.96
CA ALA A 348 -13.90 35.02 1.86
C ALA A 348 -12.95 34.71 3.05
N LEU A 349 -11.68 34.43 2.73
CA LEU A 349 -10.60 34.41 3.72
C LEU A 349 -10.14 35.85 4.02
N PRO A 350 -9.90 36.22 5.30
CA PRO A 350 -9.40 37.54 5.66
C PRO A 350 -7.96 37.75 5.15
N PRO A 351 -7.61 38.92 4.59
CA PRO A 351 -6.30 39.13 3.98
C PRO A 351 -5.24 39.57 4.99
N GLY A 352 -4.02 39.04 4.82
CA GLY A 352 -2.79 39.77 5.11
C GLY A 352 -1.95 39.32 6.30
N LEU A 353 -0.90 38.53 6.02
CA LEU A 353 0.41 38.78 6.61
C LEU A 353 1.50 38.48 5.58
N LYS A 354 2.32 39.49 5.24
CA LYS A 354 3.43 39.35 4.29
C LYS A 354 4.65 38.76 5.00
N LEU A 355 4.82 37.44 5.00
CA LEU A 355 6.09 36.85 5.43
C LEU A 355 7.17 37.12 4.39
N ARG A 356 8.19 37.89 4.80
CA ARG A 356 9.31 38.28 3.96
C ARG A 356 10.29 37.11 3.88
N VAL A 357 10.53 36.56 2.70
CA VAL A 357 11.62 35.59 2.50
C VAL A 357 12.94 36.25 2.88
N ARG A 358 13.71 35.58 3.75
CA ARG A 358 15.14 35.84 3.94
C ARG A 358 15.88 34.54 3.75
N SER A 359 16.56 34.44 2.62
CA SER A 359 17.59 33.45 2.34
C SER A 359 18.88 33.82 3.08
N GLN A 360 19.34 32.94 3.95
CA GLN A 360 20.75 32.71 4.28
C GLN A 360 20.87 31.19 4.38
N GLU A 361 21.51 30.52 3.42
CA GLU A 361 22.97 30.45 3.18
C GLU A 361 23.70 29.57 4.19
N VAL A 362 24.53 28.69 3.64
CA VAL A 362 25.34 27.69 4.35
C VAL A 362 26.62 28.36 4.83
N VAL A 363 27.04 28.05 6.06
CA VAL A 363 28.44 28.12 6.50
C VAL A 363 28.73 26.85 7.27
N GLU A 364 29.93 26.32 7.10
CA GLU A 364 30.42 25.07 7.72
C GLU A 364 31.10 25.36 9.07
N GLU A 365 30.83 24.51 10.07
CA GLU A 365 31.81 23.87 10.98
C GLU A 365 31.15 22.71 11.74
#